data_AF-A0A504HEY2-F1
#
_entry.id   AF-A0A504HEY2-F1
#
_cell.length_a   1.000
_cell.length_b   1.000
_cell.length_c   1.000
_cell.angle_alpha   90.00
_cell.angle_beta   90.00
_cell.angle_gamma   90.00
#
_symmetry.space_group_name_H-M   'P 1'
#
loop_
_entity.id
_entity.type
_entity.pdbx_description
1 polymer ?
#
loop_
_entity_poly.entity_id
_entity_poly.type
_entity_poly.pdbx_seq_one_letter_code
_entity_poly.pdbx_strand_id
1 'polypeptide(L)' 'MAVAFTFPGQGSQAVGMGKDLADAFPEARRVFNEVDDALGENLSKLIW' A
#
# COMPACT_ATOMS: atom_id res chain seq x y z
N MET A 1 -16.23 -2.28 25.72
CA MET A 1 -14.81 -2.07 25.34
C MET A 1 -14.79 -1.29 24.04
N ALA A 2 -13.87 -0.34 23.89
CA ALA A 2 -13.66 0.40 22.65
C ALA A 2 -12.40 -0.12 21.94
N VAL A 3 -12.41 -0.15 20.61
CA VAL A 3 -11.27 -0.52 19.76
C VAL A 3 -10.68 0.76 19.17
N ALA A 4 -9.35 0.85 19.13
CA ALA A 4 -8.61 1.91 18.46
C ALA A 4 -7.63 1.32 17.47
N PHE A 5 -7.51 1.94 16.29
CA PHE A 5 -6.54 1.59 15.27
C PHE A 5 -5.34 2.53 15.33
N THR A 6 -4.14 1.98 15.25
CA THR A 6 -2.89 2.74 15.14
C THR A 6 -2.16 2.32 13.88
N PHE A 7 -1.44 3.26 13.27
CA PHE A 7 -0.71 3.05 12.02
C PHE A 7 0.78 3.34 12.26
N PRO A 8 1.68 2.37 11.97
CA PRO A 8 3.11 2.55 12.18
C PRO A 8 3.70 3.63 11.25
N GLY A 9 4.74 4.30 11.71
CA GLY A 9 5.42 5.37 10.98
C GLY A 9 6.60 4.88 10.10
N GLN A 10 7.42 5.82 9.67
CA GLN A 10 8.63 5.55 8.88
C GLN A 10 9.64 4.65 9.61
N GLY A 11 10.37 3.82 8.86
CA GLY A 11 11.33 2.84 9.38
C GLY A 11 10.79 1.42 9.49
N SER A 12 9.47 1.22 9.31
CA SER A 12 8.83 -0.10 9.29
C SER A 12 8.62 -0.66 7.88
N GLN A 13 9.01 0.05 6.83
CA GLN A 13 8.83 -0.40 5.44
C GLN A 13 9.79 -1.53 5.05
N ALA A 14 9.34 -2.39 4.13
CA ALA A 14 10.13 -3.45 3.52
C ALA A 14 9.81 -3.56 2.03
N VAL A 15 10.77 -4.06 1.23
CA VAL A 15 10.52 -4.39 -0.19
C VAL A 15 9.46 -5.49 -0.26
N GLY A 16 8.46 -5.33 -1.14
CA GLY A 16 7.32 -6.23 -1.25
C GLY A 16 6.10 -5.84 -0.39
N MET A 17 6.20 -4.81 0.45
CA MET A 17 5.13 -4.46 1.39
C MET A 17 3.82 -4.14 0.67
N GLY A 18 2.73 -4.80 1.07
CA GLY A 18 1.39 -4.59 0.50
C GLY A 18 1.11 -5.38 -0.78
N LYS A 19 2.11 -6.04 -1.39
CA LYS A 19 1.93 -6.80 -2.63
C LYS A 19 0.91 -7.93 -2.48
N ASP A 20 1.04 -8.76 -1.44
CA ASP A 20 0.12 -9.88 -1.20
C ASP A 20 -1.32 -9.39 -1.02
N LEU A 21 -1.50 -8.22 -0.41
CA LEU A 21 -2.82 -7.61 -0.23
C LEU A 21 -3.38 -7.15 -1.58
N ALA A 22 -2.57 -6.51 -2.44
CA ALA A 22 -2.96 -6.09 -3.77
C ALA A 22 -3.22 -7.26 -4.74
N ASP A 23 -2.57 -8.40 -4.52
CA ASP A 23 -2.81 -9.63 -5.26
C ASP A 23 -4.11 -10.32 -4.82
N ALA A 24 -4.40 -10.34 -3.51
CA ALA A 24 -5.58 -11.00 -2.96
C ALA A 24 -6.87 -10.17 -3.05
N PHE A 25 -6.78 -8.83 -2.95
CA PHE A 25 -7.96 -7.95 -2.82
C PHE A 25 -7.96 -6.84 -3.88
N PRO A 26 -8.97 -6.80 -4.77
CA PRO A 26 -9.10 -5.75 -5.79
C PRO A 26 -9.15 -4.33 -5.21
N GLU A 27 -9.73 -4.15 -4.02
CA GLU A 27 -9.79 -2.88 -3.30
C GLU A 27 -8.39 -2.34 -3.01
N ALA A 28 -7.49 -3.19 -2.51
CA ALA A 28 -6.12 -2.81 -2.21
C ALA A 28 -5.34 -2.47 -3.49
N ARG A 29 -5.54 -3.23 -4.57
CA ARG A 29 -4.94 -2.93 -5.87
C ARG A 29 -5.36 -1.57 -6.41
N ARG A 30 -6.64 -1.21 -6.28
CA ARG A 30 -7.15 0.09 -6.73
C ARG A 30 -6.46 1.26 -6.03
N VAL A 31 -6.15 1.14 -4.74
CA VAL A 31 -5.44 2.19 -3.99
C VAL A 31 -4.05 2.43 -4.58
N PHE A 32 -3.31 1.37 -4.91
CA PHE A 32 -1.99 1.53 -5.52
C PHE A 32 -2.06 2.12 -6.94
N ASN A 33 -3.05 1.70 -7.74
CA ASN A 33 -3.26 2.28 -9.07
C ASN A 33 -3.59 3.79 -8.98
N GLU A 34 -4.45 4.19 -8.06
CA GLU A 34 -4.81 5.61 -7.86
C GLU A 34 -3.59 6.45 -7.46
N VAL A 35 -2.70 5.90 -6.64
CA VAL A 35 -1.43 6.55 -6.28
C VAL A 35 -0.50 6.67 -7.47
N ASP A 36 -0.34 5.61 -8.26
CA ASP A 36 0.49 5.64 -9.47
C ASP A 36 -0.03 6.67 -10.48
N ASP A 37 -1.35 6.71 -10.71
CA ASP A 37 -2.00 7.67 -11.59
C ASP A 37 -1.85 9.11 -11.09
N ALA A 38 -2.01 9.33 -9.79
CA ALA A 38 -1.89 10.66 -9.18
C ALA A 38 -0.46 11.22 -9.23
N LEU A 39 0.54 10.34 -9.11
CA LEU A 39 1.95 10.71 -9.22
C LEU A 39 2.43 10.81 -10.67
N GLY A 40 1.73 10.17 -11.61
CA GLY A 40 2.23 10.00 -12.99
C GLY A 40 3.45 9.08 -13.07
N GLU A 41 3.73 8.34 -12.00
CA GLU A 41 4.87 7.45 -11.84
C GLU A 41 4.41 6.16 -11.17
N ASN A 42 5.01 5.02 -11.54
CA ASN A 42 4.66 3.74 -10.92
C ASN A 42 5.41 3.57 -9.59
N LEU A 43 4.96 4.24 -8.53
CA LEU A 43 5.49 4.05 -7.17
C LEU A 43 5.35 2.59 -6.72
N SER A 44 4.29 1.91 -7.14
CA SER A 44 4.10 0.48 -6.92
C SER A 44 5.33 -0.37 -7.31
N LYS A 45 5.97 -0.06 -8.45
CA LYS A 45 7.18 -0.75 -8.93
C LYS A 45 8.42 -0.51 -8.08
N LEU A 46 8.46 0.59 -7.33
CA LEU A 46 9.54 0.84 -6.37
C LEU A 46 9.30 0.05 -5.08
N ILE A 47 8.04 -0.12 -4.68
CA ILE A 47 7.67 -0.85 -3.47
C ILE A 47 7.85 -2.37 -3.69
N TRP A 48 7.51 -2.92 -4.88
CA TRP A 48 7.67 -4.35 -5.22
C TRP A 48 7.86 -4.66 -6.71
#